data_AF-A0A955JNU1-F1
#
_entry.id   AF-A0A955JNU1-F1
#
_cell.length_a   1.000
_cell.length_b   1.000
_cell.length_c   1.000
_cell.angle_alpha   90.00
_cell.angle_beta   90.00
_cell.angle_gamma   90.00
#
_symmetry.space_group_name_H-M   'P 1'
#
loop_
_entity.id
_entity.type
_entity.pdbx_description
1 polymer ?
#
loop_
_entity_poly.entity_id
_entity_poly.type
_entity_poly.pdbx_seq_one_letter_code
_entity_poly.pdbx_strand_id
1 'polypeptide(L)' 'MSNWIKCSDRLPKNGERVLTVNRYGVILISGFDNYIRNQPMWKTEGCLLSIEIATHWQPLPEPPEAEK' A
#
# COMPACT_ATOMS: atom_id res chain seq x y z
N MET A 1 -1.19 -4.25 18.97
CA MET A 1 -2.41 -3.74 18.28
C MET A 1 -1.97 -3.39 16.87
N SER A 2 -2.65 -3.94 15.86
CA SER A 2 -2.16 -3.94 14.48
C SER A 2 -2.42 -2.57 13.82
N ASN A 3 -1.36 -1.82 13.50
CA ASN A 3 -1.38 -0.43 12.97
C ASN A 3 -1.92 -0.29 11.52
N TRP A 4 -2.82 -1.17 11.10
CA TRP A 4 -3.37 -1.19 9.74
C TRP A 4 -4.53 -0.20 9.59
N ILE A 5 -4.44 0.65 8.58
CA ILE A 5 -5.41 1.68 8.23
C ILE A 5 -6.29 1.15 7.10
N LYS A 6 -7.61 1.19 7.25
CA LYS A 6 -8.53 0.82 6.16
C LYS A 6 -8.39 1.81 5.00
N CYS A 7 -8.37 1.28 3.78
CA CYS A 7 -8.29 2.11 2.58
C CYS A 7 -9.52 3.01 2.39
N SER A 8 -10.68 2.61 2.93
CA SER A 8 -11.91 3.43 2.97
C SER A 8 -11.82 4.64 3.89
N ASP A 9 -11.02 4.54 4.96
CA ASP A 9 -10.95 5.57 5.99
C ASP A 9 -9.94 6.64 5.60
N ARG A 10 -8.80 6.21 5.07
CA ARG A 10 -7.73 7.09 4.61
C ARG A 10 -6.88 6.37 3.58
N LEU A 11 -6.49 7.09 2.54
CA LEU A 11 -5.49 6.65 1.56
C LEU A 11 -4.12 7.25 1.91
N PRO A 12 -3.02 6.56 1.59
CA PRO A 12 -1.68 7.09 1.79
C PRO A 12 -1.40 8.24 0.82
N LYS A 13 -0.29 8.97 1.01
CA LYS A 13 0.05 10.06 0.10
C LYS A 13 0.35 9.51 -1.29
N ASN A 14 0.13 10.33 -2.31
CA ASN A 14 0.39 9.91 -3.67
C ASN A 14 1.88 9.59 -3.88
N GLY A 15 2.16 8.42 -4.45
CA GLY A 15 3.52 7.91 -4.65
C GLY A 15 4.20 7.36 -3.40
N GLU A 16 3.55 7.40 -2.23
CA GLU A 16 4.09 6.81 -1.00
C GLU A 16 4.06 5.28 -1.08
N ARG A 17 5.19 4.65 -0.78
CA ARG A 17 5.29 3.18 -0.71
C ARG A 17 4.84 2.71 0.66
N VAL A 18 3.86 1.83 0.68
CA VAL A 18 3.25 1.30 1.90
C VAL A 18 3.10 -0.21 1.78
N LEU A 19 2.92 -0.89 2.91
CA LEU A 19 2.43 -2.26 2.91
C LEU A 19 0.93 -2.24 2.70
N THR A 20 0.41 -3.11 1.85
CA THR A 20 -1.03 -3.32 1.64
C THR A 20 -1.39 -4.76 1.93
N VAL A 21 -2.64 -5.00 2.34
CA VAL A 21 -3.20 -6.34 2.50
C VAL A 21 -4.53 -6.47 1.76
N ASN A 22 -4.66 -7.52 0.96
CA ASN A 22 -5.90 -7.81 0.23
C ASN A 22 -6.87 -8.66 1.08
N ARG A 23 -8.07 -8.91 0.53
CA ARG A 23 -9.11 -9.72 1.21
C ARG A 23 -8.71 -11.17 1.50
N TYR A 24 -7.64 -11.67 0.89
CA TYR A 24 -7.11 -13.02 1.09
C TYR A 24 -5.92 -13.05 2.06
N GLY A 25 -5.56 -11.91 2.65
CA GLY A 25 -4.44 -11.81 3.58
C GLY A 25 -3.06 -11.74 2.91
N VAL A 26 -2.99 -11.55 1.60
CA VAL A 26 -1.71 -11.36 0.90
C VAL A 26 -1.18 -9.96 1.18
N ILE A 27 0.06 -9.89 1.68
CA ILE A 27 0.77 -8.63 1.98
C ILE A 27 1.74 -8.29 0.85
N LEU A 28 1.66 -7.05 0.34
CA LEU A 28 2.49 -6.55 -0.76
C LEU A 28 3.00 -5.15 -0.45
N ILE A 29 4.11 -4.75 -1.07
CA ILE A 29 4.54 -3.35 -1.12
C ILE A 29 3.83 -2.68 -2.29
N SER A 30 3.10 -1.59 -2.03
CA SER A 30 2.34 -0.88 -3.06
C SER A 30 2.47 0.63 -2.92
N GLY A 31 2.46 1.32 -4.06
CA GLY A 31 2.27 2.75 -4.14
C GLY A 31 0.81 3.09 -4.43
N PHE A 32 0.31 4.15 -3.82
CA PHE A 32 -0.98 4.72 -4.20
C PHE A 32 -0.79 5.79 -5.29
N ASP A 33 -1.55 5.69 -6.37
CA ASP A 33 -1.57 6.71 -7.44
C ASP A 33 -3.00 7.12 -7.79
N ASN A 34 -3.29 8.42 -7.65
CA ASN A 34 -4.56 9.04 -8.02
C ASN A 34 -4.52 9.76 -9.38
N TYR A 35 -3.36 9.85 -10.05
CA TYR A 35 -3.21 10.56 -11.32
C TYR A 35 -3.46 9.67 -12.55
N ILE A 36 -3.44 8.34 -12.40
CA ILE A 36 -3.78 7.47 -13.53
C ILE A 36 -5.30 7.45 -13.71
N ARG A 37 -5.77 8.04 -14.83
CA ARG A 37 -7.17 8.00 -15.29
C ARG A 37 -8.18 8.62 -14.31
N ASN A 38 -7.77 9.53 -13.42
CA ASN A 38 -8.62 10.09 -12.35
C ASN A 38 -9.28 9.03 -11.45
N GLN A 39 -8.67 7.85 -11.32
CA GLN A 39 -9.16 6.81 -10.41
C GLN A 39 -8.08 6.42 -9.40
N PRO A 40 -8.45 6.23 -8.12
CA PRO A 40 -7.52 5.75 -7.11
C PRO A 40 -7.07 4.34 -7.48
N MET A 41 -5.78 4.17 -7.80
CA MET A 41 -5.21 2.87 -8.12
C MET A 41 -4.04 2.52 -7.19
N TRP A 42 -3.97 1.24 -6.86
CA TRP A 42 -2.80 0.66 -6.21
C TRP A 42 -1.84 0.14 -7.27
N LYS A 43 -0.56 0.45 -7.12
CA LYS A 43 0.52 0.00 -7.99
C LYS A 43 1.50 -0.86 -7.21
N THR A 44 1.77 -2.06 -7.69
CA THR A 44 2.85 -2.91 -7.18
C THR A 44 4.05 -2.80 -8.11
N GLU A 45 5.27 -2.97 -7.60
CA GLU A 45 6.45 -2.97 -8.47
C GLU A 45 6.32 -4.04 -9.56
N GLY A 46 6.45 -3.64 -10.83
CA GLY A 46 6.35 -4.53 -11.98
C GLY A 46 4.94 -4.88 -12.45
N CYS A 47 3.87 -4.40 -11.80
CA CYS A 47 2.50 -4.69 -12.24
C CYS A 47 1.51 -3.54 -12.04
N LEU A 48 0.82 -3.16 -13.12
CA LEU A 48 -0.37 -2.29 -13.11
C LEU A 48 -1.64 -3.07 -12.72
N LEU A 49 -1.50 -4.14 -11.95
CA LEU A 49 -2.67 -4.89 -11.52
C LEU A 49 -3.42 -4.04 -10.51
N SER A 50 -4.72 -3.87 -10.76
CA SER A 50 -5.70 -3.56 -9.73
C SER A 50 -5.59 -4.66 -8.67
N ILE A 51 -4.68 -4.47 -7.72
CA ILE A 51 -4.54 -5.32 -6.53
C ILE A 51 -5.96 -5.49 -6.04
N GLU A 52 -6.48 -6.73 -6.07
CA GLU A 52 -7.82 -7.05 -5.59
C GLU A 52 -8.03 -6.29 -4.29
N ILE A 53 -8.88 -5.27 -4.40
CA ILE A 53 -9.02 -4.07 -3.54
C ILE A 53 -8.22 -4.21 -2.24
N ALA A 54 -7.02 -3.64 -2.21
CA ALA A 54 -6.28 -3.52 -0.95
C ALA A 54 -7.25 -3.02 0.12
N THR A 55 -7.39 -3.79 1.19
CA THR A 55 -8.40 -3.54 2.22
C THR A 55 -7.83 -2.63 3.29
N HIS A 56 -6.57 -2.84 3.65
CA HIS A 56 -5.84 -2.04 4.62
C HIS A 56 -4.41 -1.80 4.16
N TRP A 57 -3.80 -0.74 4.68
CA TRP A 57 -2.39 -0.40 4.48
C TRP A 57 -1.71 0.02 5.78
N GLN A 58 -0.39 -0.02 5.81
CA GLN A 58 0.43 0.57 6.87
C GLN A 58 1.73 1.14 6.28
N PRO A 59 2.35 2.16 6.91
CA PRO A 59 3.65 2.65 6.48
C PRO A 59 4.69 1.52 6.47
N LEU A 60 5.70 1.65 5.62
CA LEU A 60 6.86 0.76 5.68
C LEU A 60 7.55 0.89 7.05
N PRO A 61 8.03 -0.22 7.62
CA PRO A 61 8.86 -0.15 8.81
C PRO A 61 10.13 0.63 8.51
N GLU A 62 10.70 1.25 9.53
CA GLU A 62 12.03 1.84 9.41
C GLU A 62 13.03 0.75 9.00
N PRO A 63 14.00 1.08 8.12
CA PRO A 63 15.05 0.13 7.79
C PRO A 63 15.75 -0.32 9.09
N PRO A 64 16.17 -1.60 9.17
CA PRO A 64 16.92 -2.06 10.33
C PRO A 64 18.15 -1.17 10.52
N GLU A 65 18.49 -0.88 11.79
CA GLU A 65 19.75 -0.22 12.10
C GLU A 65 20.89 -1.03 11.48
N ALA A 66 21.81 -0.35 10.78
CA ALA A 66 22.98 -1.02 10.25
C ALA A 66 23.72 -1.69 11.42
N GLU A 67 23.91 -3.01 11.35
CA GLU A 67 24.83 -3.71 12.25
C GLU A 67 26.20 -3.02 12.12
N LYS A 68 26.63 -2.34 13.18
CA LYS A 68 27.96 -1.72 13.26
C LYS A 68 29.04 -2.75 13.50
#